data_AF-A0A7S6N371-F1
#
_entry.id   AF-A0A7S6N371-F1
#
_cell.length_a   1.000
_cell.length_b   1.000
_cell.length_c   1.000
_cell.angle_alpha   90.00
_cell.angle_beta   90.00
_cell.angle_gamma   90.00
#
_symmetry.space_group_name_H-M   'P 1'
#
loop_
_entity.id
_entity.type
_entity.pdbx_description
1 polymer ?
#
loop_
_entity_poly.entity_id
_entity_poly.type
_entity_poly.pdbx_seq_one_letter_code
_entity_poly.pdbx_strand_id
1 'polypeptide(L)'
;MYSKEIINRFIALRAEGKTLLQCQEILEISKPTLVKWNQKYKKQVRKQQVIDQAQLYAKKLTENEESILFNAKQILWIRKSNFPESEKNLRIRGVLKDLEKFTGKEIVSVNLNYSTTKETINEIGINFK
;
A
#
# COMPACT_ATOMS: atom_id res chain seq x y z
N MET A 1 -29.89 -20.41 -18.00
CA MET A 1 -29.45 -19.80 -16.72
C MET A 1 -27.94 -19.69 -16.79
N TYR A 2 -27.33 -18.52 -16.54
CA TYR A 2 -25.87 -18.35 -16.69
C TYR A 2 -25.10 -19.06 -15.57
N SER A 3 -23.87 -19.47 -15.85
CA SER A 3 -23.02 -20.13 -14.86
C SER A 3 -22.65 -19.16 -13.72
N LYS A 4 -22.39 -19.74 -12.54
CA LYS A 4 -21.94 -18.98 -11.36
C LYS A 4 -20.64 -18.23 -11.62
N GLU A 5 -19.75 -18.81 -12.43
CA GLU A 5 -18.46 -18.23 -12.81
C GLU A 5 -18.62 -16.93 -13.60
N ILE A 6 -19.51 -16.90 -14.59
CA ILE A 6 -19.78 -15.72 -15.40
C ILE A 6 -20.37 -14.59 -14.52
N ILE A 7 -21.27 -14.95 -13.60
CA ILE A 7 -21.85 -13.99 -12.65
C ILE A 7 -20.77 -13.43 -11.71
N ASN A 8 -19.88 -14.28 -11.19
CA ASN A 8 -18.76 -13.84 -10.36
C ASN A 8 -17.82 -12.92 -11.15
N ARG A 9 -17.53 -13.24 -12.41
CA ARG A 9 -16.71 -12.40 -13.29
C ARG A 9 -17.36 -11.05 -13.53
N PHE A 10 -18.67 -11.00 -13.77
CA PHE A 10 -19.41 -9.75 -13.85
C PHE A 10 -19.28 -8.90 -12.56
N ILE A 11 -19.41 -9.53 -11.39
CA ILE A 11 -19.29 -8.84 -10.10
C ILE A 11 -17.89 -8.25 -9.94
N ALA A 12 -16.84 -9.01 -10.26
CA ALA A 12 -15.45 -8.56 -10.21
C ALA A 12 -15.22 -7.35 -11.15
N LEU A 13 -15.62 -7.45 -12.42
CA LEU A 13 -15.48 -6.35 -13.39
C LEU A 13 -16.21 -5.08 -12.95
N ARG A 14 -17.40 -5.22 -12.34
CA ARG A 14 -18.14 -4.08 -11.80
C ARG A 14 -17.48 -3.50 -10.55
N ALA A 15 -16.85 -4.32 -9.74
CA ALA A 15 -16.09 -3.87 -8.57
C ALA A 15 -14.86 -3.05 -8.98
N GLU A 16 -14.15 -3.50 -10.03
CA GLU A 16 -13.05 -2.78 -10.70
C GLU A 16 -13.48 -1.46 -11.38
N GLY A 17 -14.79 -1.18 -11.45
CA GLY A 17 -15.32 0.06 -12.03
C GLY A 17 -15.62 0.00 -13.53
N LYS A 18 -15.52 -1.17 -14.18
CA LYS A 18 -15.83 -1.33 -15.62
C LYS A 18 -17.28 -0.99 -15.94
N THR A 19 -17.52 -0.28 -17.04
CA THR A 19 -18.88 0.07 -17.47
C THR A 19 -19.65 -1.16 -17.98
N LEU A 20 -20.98 -1.05 -18.09
CA LEU A 20 -21.79 -2.15 -18.64
C LEU A 20 -21.44 -2.47 -20.10
N LEU A 21 -20.98 -1.47 -20.88
CA LEU A 21 -20.53 -1.68 -22.25
C LEU A 21 -19.26 -2.53 -22.29
N GLN A 22 -18.29 -2.21 -21.43
CA GLN A 22 -17.06 -3.01 -21.29
C GLN A 22 -17.37 -4.43 -20.79
N CYS A 23 -18.31 -4.57 -19.84
CA CYS A 23 -18.74 -5.90 -19.40
C CYS A 23 -19.43 -6.68 -20.53
N GLN A 24 -20.15 -6.02 -21.43
CA GLN A 24 -20.78 -6.64 -22.60
C GLN A 24 -19.72 -7.14 -23.59
N GLU A 25 -18.69 -6.35 -23.85
CA GLU A 25 -17.56 -6.75 -24.71
C GLU A 25 -16.78 -7.94 -24.12
N ILE A 26 -16.55 -7.94 -22.80
CA ILE A 26 -15.73 -8.96 -22.14
C ILE A 26 -16.51 -10.27 -21.91
N LEU A 27 -17.78 -10.19 -21.55
CA LEU A 27 -18.59 -11.37 -21.20
C LEU A 27 -19.45 -11.86 -22.35
N GLU A 28 -19.55 -11.10 -23.43
CA GLU A 28 -20.42 -11.37 -24.59
C GLU A 28 -21.90 -11.53 -24.19
N ILE A 29 -22.32 -10.79 -23.15
CA ILE A 29 -23.69 -10.82 -22.63
C ILE A 29 -24.46 -9.58 -23.07
N SER A 30 -25.73 -9.79 -23.44
CA SER A 30 -26.61 -8.70 -23.83
C SER A 30 -26.78 -7.63 -22.75
N LYS A 31 -26.76 -6.36 -23.17
CA LYS A 31 -26.95 -5.19 -22.30
C LYS A 31 -28.17 -5.29 -21.36
N PRO A 32 -29.37 -5.74 -21.80
CA PRO A 32 -30.53 -5.86 -20.90
C PRO A 32 -30.28 -6.82 -19.74
N THR A 33 -29.55 -7.91 -19.97
CA THR A 33 -29.19 -8.88 -18.93
C THR A 33 -28.22 -8.25 -17.92
N LEU A 34 -27.21 -7.54 -18.40
CA LEU A 34 -26.25 -6.83 -17.54
C LEU A 34 -26.91 -5.74 -16.70
N VAL A 35 -27.92 -5.03 -17.23
CA VAL A 35 -28.72 -4.06 -16.46
C VAL A 35 -29.46 -4.74 -15.31
N LYS A 36 -30.12 -5.88 -15.56
CA LYS A 36 -30.79 -6.66 -14.50
C LYS A 36 -29.78 -7.15 -13.45
N TRP A 37 -28.60 -7.61 -13.90
CA TRP A 37 -27.54 -8.07 -13.00
C TRP A 37 -26.96 -6.96 -12.15
N ASN A 38 -26.78 -5.76 -12.71
CA ASN A 38 -26.29 -4.61 -11.97
C ASN A 38 -27.23 -4.22 -10.82
N GLN A 39 -28.54 -4.37 -11.00
CA GLN A 39 -29.51 -4.18 -9.93
C GLN A 39 -29.46 -5.35 -8.92
N LYS A 40 -29.51 -6.59 -9.41
CA LYS A 40 -29.56 -7.81 -8.58
C LYS A 40 -28.32 -8.00 -7.70
N TYR A 41 -27.13 -7.74 -8.25
CA TYR A 41 -25.85 -8.01 -7.60
C TYR A 41 -25.16 -6.75 -7.02
N LYS A 42 -25.88 -5.63 -6.93
CA LYS A 42 -25.37 -4.36 -6.41
C LYS A 42 -24.69 -4.50 -5.05
N LYS A 43 -25.25 -5.32 -4.15
CA LYS A 43 -24.69 -5.55 -2.81
C LYS A 43 -23.37 -6.32 -2.87
N GLN A 44 -23.29 -7.33 -3.72
CA GLN A 44 -22.09 -8.14 -3.93
C GLN A 44 -20.97 -7.32 -4.56
N VAL A 45 -21.29 -6.49 -5.55
CA VAL A 45 -20.33 -5.54 -6.14
C VAL A 45 -19.76 -4.60 -5.08
N ARG A 46 -20.62 -3.99 -4.26
CA ARG A 46 -20.17 -3.11 -3.15
C ARG A 46 -19.29 -3.86 -2.14
N LYS A 47 -19.67 -5.08 -1.78
CA LYS A 47 -18.87 -5.91 -0.86
C LYS A 47 -17.48 -6.18 -1.44
N GLN A 48 -17.41 -6.52 -2.72
CA GLN A 48 -16.14 -6.75 -3.40
C GLN A 48 -15.28 -5.48 -3.43
N GLN A 49 -15.87 -4.31 -3.74
CA GLN A 49 -15.18 -3.02 -3.70
C GLN A 49 -14.55 -2.71 -2.34
N VAL A 50 -15.25 -3.00 -1.25
CA VAL A 50 -14.72 -2.82 0.11
C VAL A 50 -13.53 -3.74 0.37
N ILE A 51 -13.60 -4.99 -0.08
CA ILE A 51 -12.50 -5.96 0.05
C ILE A 51 -11.28 -5.48 -0.75
N ASP A 52 -11.49 -5.11 -2.01
CA ASP A 52 -10.42 -4.66 -2.90
C ASP A 52 -9.73 -3.39 -2.34
N GLN A 53 -10.54 -2.46 -1.81
CA GLN A 53 -10.03 -1.25 -1.18
C GLN A 53 -9.23 -1.57 0.09
N ALA A 54 -9.72 -2.47 0.95
CA ALA A 54 -9.01 -2.90 2.14
C ALA A 54 -7.66 -3.56 1.80
N GLN A 55 -7.63 -4.39 0.76
CA GLN A 55 -6.39 -5.01 0.26
C GLN A 55 -5.40 -3.97 -0.28
N LEU A 56 -5.88 -2.98 -1.02
CA LEU A 56 -5.03 -1.89 -1.53
C LEU A 56 -4.44 -1.06 -0.39
N TYR A 57 -5.23 -0.77 0.65
CA TYR A 57 -4.72 -0.10 1.84
C TYR A 57 -3.71 -0.95 2.60
N ALA A 58 -3.97 -2.25 2.78
CA ALA A 58 -3.04 -3.16 3.44
C ALA A 58 -1.71 -3.24 2.68
N LYS A 59 -1.75 -3.36 1.35
CA LYS A 59 -0.55 -3.35 0.51
C LYS A 59 0.24 -2.05 0.68
N LYS A 60 -0.44 -0.91 0.62
CA LYS A 60 0.19 0.39 0.82
C LYS A 60 0.79 0.52 2.22
N LEU A 61 0.13 0.00 3.25
CA LEU A 61 0.66 -0.01 4.61
C LEU A 61 1.96 -0.82 4.69
N THR A 62 1.99 -2.01 4.09
CA THR A 62 3.21 -2.83 4.02
C THR A 62 4.33 -2.14 3.26
N GLU A 63 4.04 -1.54 2.10
CA GLU A 63 5.04 -0.76 1.34
C GLU A 63 5.60 0.42 2.17
N ASN A 64 4.74 1.08 2.96
CA ASN A 64 5.17 2.14 3.86
C ASN A 64 6.09 1.62 4.97
N GLU A 65 5.74 0.50 5.61
CA GLU A 65 6.53 -0.14 6.65
C GLU A 65 7.89 -0.60 6.13
N GLU A 66 7.94 -1.19 4.94
CA GLU A 66 9.18 -1.60 4.28
C GLU A 66 10.09 -0.41 3.97
N SER A 67 9.52 0.70 3.50
CA SER A 67 10.27 1.94 3.24
C SER A 67 10.86 2.53 4.52
N ILE A 68 10.08 2.57 5.61
CA ILE A 68 10.55 3.02 6.92
C ILE A 68 11.69 2.13 7.42
N LEU A 69 11.53 0.80 7.32
CA LEU A 69 12.55 -0.15 7.75
C LEU A 69 13.84 -0.03 6.93
N PHE A 70 13.72 0.16 5.61
CA PHE A 70 14.86 0.37 4.73
C PHE A 70 15.66 1.62 5.12
N ASN A 71 14.96 2.75 5.31
CA ASN A 71 15.60 4.01 5.71
C ASN A 71 16.22 3.91 7.11
N ALA A 72 15.58 3.21 8.06
CA ALA A 72 16.15 2.94 9.37
C ALA A 72 17.44 2.10 9.30
N LYS A 73 17.48 1.07 8.45
CA LYS A 73 18.70 0.29 8.20
C LYS A 73 19.81 1.15 7.60
N GLN A 74 19.49 2.05 6.68
CA GLN A 74 20.47 2.99 6.14
C GLN A 74 21.05 3.91 7.22
N ILE A 75 20.21 4.47 8.09
CA ILE A 75 20.67 5.30 9.22
C ILE A 75 21.60 4.50 10.14
N LEU A 76 21.26 3.25 10.47
CA LEU A 76 22.14 2.41 11.29
C LEU A 76 23.48 2.13 10.61
N TRP A 77 23.47 1.82 9.32
CA TRP A 77 24.69 1.62 8.55
C TRP A 77 25.58 2.87 8.55
N ILE A 78 25.00 4.05 8.31
CA ILE A 78 25.74 5.32 8.38
C ILE A 78 26.35 5.54 9.77
N ARG A 79 25.60 5.26 10.85
CA ARG A 79 26.08 5.40 12.23
C ARG A 79 27.26 4.45 12.52
N LYS A 80 27.17 3.19 12.08
CA LYS A 80 28.21 2.17 12.26
C LYS A 80 29.45 2.37 11.38
N SER A 81 29.32 3.14 10.30
CA SER A 81 30.42 3.37 9.35
C SER A 81 31.52 4.25 9.96
N ASN A 82 32.73 4.18 9.40
CA ASN A 82 33.89 4.98 9.82
C ASN A 82 33.92 6.41 9.25
N PHE A 83 32.76 6.95 8.82
CA PHE A 83 32.68 8.32 8.34
C PHE A 83 32.92 9.34 9.47
N PRO A 84 33.47 10.54 9.16
CA PRO A 84 33.44 11.67 10.08
C PRO A 84 32.01 12.03 10.50
N GLU A 85 31.84 12.51 11.73
CA GLU A 85 30.51 12.80 12.29
C GLU A 85 29.75 13.87 11.48
N SER A 86 30.45 14.84 10.90
CA SER A 86 29.86 15.84 10.00
C SER A 86 29.25 15.20 8.74
N GLU A 87 29.90 14.18 8.18
CA GLU A 87 29.44 13.46 7.00
C GLU A 87 28.30 12.50 7.33
N LYS A 88 28.35 11.82 8.48
CA LYS A 88 27.25 10.99 9.00
C LYS A 88 25.98 11.82 9.12
N ASN A 89 26.07 13.00 9.73
CA ASN A 89 24.92 13.89 9.92
C ASN A 89 24.34 14.37 8.59
N LEU A 90 25.18 14.69 7.61
CA LEU A 90 24.72 15.11 6.28
C LEU A 90 23.99 13.99 5.55
N ARG A 91 24.52 12.76 5.60
CA ARG A 91 23.89 11.57 4.99
C ARG A 91 22.59 11.19 5.67
N ILE A 92 22.55 11.17 7.01
CA ILE A 92 21.33 10.91 7.79
C ILE A 92 20.27 11.95 7.46
N ARG A 93 20.64 13.24 7.35
CA ARG A 93 19.71 14.30 6.95
C ARG A 93 19.13 14.07 5.55
N GLY A 94 19.91 13.52 4.62
CA GLY A 94 19.42 13.11 3.30
C GLY A 94 18.33 12.06 3.40
N VAL A 95 18.58 10.98 4.14
CA VAL A 95 17.61 9.89 4.37
C VAL A 95 16.33 10.40 5.06
N LEU A 96 16.47 11.30 6.04
CA LEU A 96 15.33 11.91 6.72
C LEU A 96 14.46 12.74 5.77
N LYS A 97 15.05 13.55 4.89
CA LYS A 97 14.29 14.32 3.89
C LYS A 97 13.47 13.43 2.96
N ASP A 98 13.98 12.26 2.60
CA ASP A 98 13.24 11.33 1.75
C ASP A 98 12.07 10.67 2.51
N LEU A 99 12.24 10.39 3.82
CA LEU A 99 11.13 10.00 4.70
C LEU A 99 10.09 11.11 4.88
N GLU A 100 10.50 12.38 4.97
CA GLU A 100 9.59 13.53 5.08
C GLU A 100 8.74 13.70 3.82
N LYS A 101 9.35 13.56 2.62
CA LYS A 101 8.59 13.56 1.35
C LYS A 101 7.56 12.45 1.30
N PHE A 102 7.90 11.28 1.85
CA PHE A 102 7.04 10.11 1.84
C PHE A 102 5.88 10.22 2.85
N THR A 103 6.16 10.72 4.05
CA THR A 103 5.18 10.86 5.14
C THR A 103 4.35 12.14 5.03
N GLY A 104 4.81 13.13 4.26
CA GLY A 104 4.20 14.45 4.13
C GLY A 104 4.26 15.27 5.42
N LYS A 105 5.10 14.86 6.39
CA LYS A 105 5.26 15.49 7.70
C LYS A 105 6.73 15.72 7.99
N GLU A 106 7.03 16.82 8.67
CA GLU A 106 8.37 17.14 9.14
C GLU A 106 8.76 16.16 10.26
N ILE A 107 9.93 15.53 10.16
CA ILE A 107 10.40 14.54 11.13
C ILE A 107 11.28 15.25 12.15
N VAL A 108 10.83 15.23 13.40
CA VAL A 108 11.54 15.87 14.53
C VAL A 108 12.68 14.99 15.03
N SER A 109 12.43 13.68 15.15
CA SER A 109 13.44 12.73 15.62
C SER A 109 13.12 11.31 15.21
N VAL A 110 14.16 10.51 14.98
CA VAL A 110 14.05 9.06 14.77
C VAL A 110 14.83 8.33 15.87
N ASN A 111 14.09 7.59 16.69
CA ASN A 111 14.61 6.72 17.73
C ASN A 111 14.70 5.29 17.18
N LEU A 112 15.91 4.75 17.14
CA LEU A 112 16.17 3.39 16.68
C LEU A 112 16.61 2.56 17.88
N ASN A 113 15.76 1.63 18.31
CA ASN A 113 16.12 0.62 19.29
C ASN A 113 16.61 -0.61 18.51
N TYR A 114 17.90 -0.94 18.62
CA TYR A 114 18.50 -2.05 17.89
C TYR A 114 19.30 -2.95 18.83
N SER A 115 19.20 -4.26 18.60
CA SER A 115 20.03 -5.23 19.30
C SER A 115 21.40 -5.31 18.64
N THR A 116 22.45 -5.01 19.39
CA THR A 116 23.85 -5.17 18.96
C THR A 116 24.24 -6.64 18.77
N THR A 117 23.56 -7.58 19.44
CA THR A 117 23.86 -9.02 19.36
C THR A 117 23.17 -9.75 18.22
N LYS A 118 22.05 -9.24 17.70
CA LYS A 118 21.29 -9.89 16.60
C LYS A 118 21.28 -9.11 15.30
N GLU A 119 21.86 -7.90 15.27
CA GLU A 119 21.79 -6.96 14.15
C GLU A 119 20.36 -6.64 13.67
N THR A 120 19.37 -6.84 14.54
CA THR A 120 17.96 -6.57 14.27
C THR A 120 17.53 -5.24 14.86
N ILE A 121 16.74 -4.49 14.10
CA ILE A 121 16.00 -3.33 14.60
C ILE A 121 14.80 -3.87 15.37
N ASN A 122 14.72 -3.56 16.67
CA ASN A 122 13.64 -4.02 17.54
C ASN A 122 12.46 -3.04 17.52
N GLU A 123 12.76 -1.73 17.44
CA GLU A 123 11.74 -0.68 17.44
C GLU A 123 12.22 0.55 16.67
N ILE A 124 11.30 1.20 15.93
CA ILE A 124 11.53 2.45 15.22
C ILE A 124 10.47 3.45 15.72
N GLY A 125 10.89 4.42 16.52
CA GLY A 125 10.05 5.55 16.91
C GLY A 125 10.32 6.75 16.01
N ILE A 126 9.34 7.18 15.21
CA ILE A 126 9.44 8.42 14.41
C ILE A 126 8.51 9.46 15.02
N ASN A 127 9.08 10.58 15.46
CA ASN A 127 8.31 11.72 15.94
C ASN A 127 8.12 12.72 14.80
N PHE A 128 6.87 13.10 14.55
CA PHE A 128 6.50 14.12 13.59
C PHE A 128 6.18 15.43 14.31
N LYS A 129 6.36 16.55 13.62
CA LYS A 129 5.94 17.88 14.09
C LYS A 129 4.45 18.12 13.90
#